data_AF-X0Y362-F1
#
_entry.id   AF-X0Y362-F1
#
_cell.length_a   1.000
_cell.length_b   1.000
_cell.length_c   1.000
_cell.angle_alpha   90.00
_cell.angle_beta   90.00
_cell.angle_gamma   90.00
#
_symmetry.space_group_name_H-M   'P 1'
#
loop_
_entity.id
_entity.type
_entity.pdbx_description
1 polymer ?
#
loop_
_entity_poly.entity_id
_entity_poly.type
_entity_poly.pdbx_seq_one_letter_code
_entity_poly.pdbx_strand_id
1 'polypeptide(L)'
;MSGVVQGVGFRPFVYGLASKLSLAGHVLNDSRGVEIEIEGNSVSIERFLDELKTSPPPLAVIKKVEKEELSPEGKESFEIRSSRPLDDRSVLISPDTATCSDCLEELMDPADRRYNYPFINCTNCGPRYT
;
A
#
# COMPACT_ATOMS: atom_id res chain seq x y z
N MET A 1 -8.81 -1.13 -7.67
CA MET A 1 -7.65 -0.55 -8.37
C MET A 1 -6.70 -1.66 -8.81
N SER A 2 -6.15 -1.61 -10.03
CA SER A 2 -5.24 -2.65 -10.55
C SER A 2 -3.91 -2.07 -11.06
N GLY A 3 -2.86 -2.88 -11.01
CA GLY A 3 -1.48 -2.47 -11.33
C GLY A 3 -0.43 -3.24 -10.53
N VAL A 4 0.79 -2.72 -10.47
CA VAL A 4 1.83 -3.21 -9.55
C VAL A 4 1.57 -2.55 -8.20
N VAL A 5 0.65 -3.13 -7.42
CA VAL A 5 0.14 -2.52 -6.17
C VAL A 5 0.23 -3.48 -4.98
N GLN A 6 0.81 -4.66 -5.19
CA GLN A 6 1.03 -5.68 -4.16
C GLN A 6 2.52 -5.89 -3.90
N GLY A 7 2.89 -6.07 -2.63
CA GLY A 7 4.30 -6.22 -2.24
C GLY A 7 5.12 -4.91 -2.27
N VAL A 8 4.46 -3.76 -2.44
CA VAL A 8 5.06 -2.42 -2.62
C VAL A 8 4.72 -1.44 -1.49
N GLY A 9 4.25 -1.95 -0.34
CA GLY A 9 3.87 -1.09 0.80
C GLY A 9 2.56 -0.30 0.61
N PHE A 10 1.73 -0.69 -0.35
CA PHE A 10 0.50 0.04 -0.69
C PHE A 10 -0.53 0.11 0.46
N ARG A 11 -0.73 -1.00 1.20
CA ARG A 11 -1.67 -1.05 2.34
C ARG A 11 -1.25 -0.10 3.49
N PRO A 12 0.00 -0.11 3.99
CA PRO A 12 0.48 0.90 4.93
C PRO A 12 0.32 2.34 4.44
N PHE A 13 0.62 2.60 3.16
CA PHE A 13 0.46 3.93 2.57
C PHE A 13 -1.00 4.41 2.62
N VAL A 14 -1.93 3.58 2.15
CA VAL A 14 -3.38 3.89 2.17
C VAL A 14 -3.87 4.10 3.60
N TYR A 15 -3.47 3.25 4.54
CA TYR A 15 -3.83 3.39 5.95
C TYR A 15 -3.33 4.71 6.54
N GLY A 16 -2.07 5.08 6.28
CA GLY A 16 -1.50 6.34 6.74
C GLY A 16 -2.21 7.55 6.13
N LEU A 17 -2.52 7.50 4.84
CA LEU A 17 -3.24 8.57 4.14
C LEU A 17 -4.68 8.73 4.67
N ALA A 18 -5.41 7.64 4.84
CA ALA A 18 -6.76 7.66 5.41
C ALA A 18 -6.75 8.22 6.84
N SER A 19 -5.79 7.80 7.67
CA SER A 19 -5.63 8.30 9.04
C SER A 19 -5.33 9.79 9.07
N LYS A 20 -4.42 10.28 8.22
CA LYS A 20 -4.05 11.71 8.09
C LYS A 20 -5.26 12.57 7.69
N LEU A 21 -6.17 12.04 6.88
CA LEU A 21 -7.35 12.74 6.37
C LEU A 21 -8.62 12.49 7.20
N SER A 22 -8.51 11.76 8.31
CA SER A 22 -9.63 11.37 9.18
C SER A 22 -10.76 10.68 8.40
N LEU A 23 -10.38 9.76 7.50
CA LEU A 23 -11.30 8.92 6.74
C LEU A 23 -11.45 7.57 7.43
N ALA A 24 -12.68 7.05 7.47
CA ALA A 24 -12.97 5.70 7.91
C ALA A 24 -13.11 4.76 6.70
N GLY A 25 -13.13 3.44 6.92
CA GLY A 25 -13.27 2.47 5.84
C GLY A 25 -12.23 1.35 5.93
N HIS A 26 -11.77 0.87 4.79
CA HIS A 26 -10.78 -0.20 4.78
C HIS A 26 -9.99 -0.32 3.48
N VAL A 27 -8.85 -1.00 3.57
CA VAL A 27 -8.05 -1.43 2.41
C VAL A 27 -7.81 -2.94 2.47
N LEU A 28 -7.95 -3.61 1.33
CA LEU A 28 -7.61 -5.02 1.19
C LEU A 28 -6.97 -5.30 -0.18
N ASN A 29 -6.12 -6.32 -0.21
CA ASN A 29 -5.59 -6.85 -1.46
C ASN A 29 -6.45 -8.03 -1.90
N ASP A 30 -6.93 -8.02 -3.14
CA ASP A 30 -7.58 -9.17 -3.78
C ASP A 30 -6.66 -9.74 -4.88
N SER A 31 -7.07 -10.77 -5.61
CA SER A 31 -6.22 -11.33 -6.69
C SER A 31 -6.03 -10.39 -7.90
N ARG A 32 -6.77 -9.28 -7.97
CA ARG A 32 -6.82 -8.35 -9.12
C ARG A 32 -6.14 -7.01 -8.81
N GLY A 33 -5.85 -6.72 -7.54
CA GLY A 33 -5.11 -5.54 -7.12
C GLY A 33 -5.40 -5.12 -5.68
N VAL A 34 -5.87 -3.90 -5.51
CA VAL A 34 -6.21 -3.30 -4.21
C VAL A 34 -7.63 -2.73 -4.27
N GLU A 35 -8.44 -3.09 -3.30
CA GLU A 35 -9.75 -2.52 -3.02
C GLU A 35 -9.63 -1.57 -1.83
N ILE A 36 -10.17 -0.36 -1.99
CA ILE A 36 -10.14 0.70 -0.99
C ILE A 36 -11.58 1.20 -0.87
N GLU A 37 -12.10 1.16 0.35
CA GLU A 37 -13.35 1.82 0.70
C GLU A 37 -13.01 2.95 1.67
N ILE A 38 -13.51 4.14 1.39
CA ILE A 38 -13.33 5.33 2.24
C ILE A 38 -14.68 5.99 2.49
N GLU A 39 -14.88 6.40 3.73
CA GLU A 39 -16.05 7.12 4.20
C GLU A 39 -15.59 8.37 4.95
N GLY A 40 -16.21 9.51 4.67
CA GLY A 40 -15.91 10.77 5.32
C GLY A 40 -16.44 11.96 4.54
N ASN A 41 -15.94 13.16 4.88
CA ASN A 41 -16.35 14.37 4.18
C ASN A 41 -15.80 14.40 2.75
N SER A 42 -16.52 15.06 1.83
CA SER A 42 -16.17 15.12 0.41
C SER A 42 -14.79 15.72 0.14
N VAL A 43 -14.39 16.74 0.91
CA VAL A 43 -13.08 17.40 0.78
C VAL A 43 -11.92 16.45 1.10
N SER A 44 -12.05 15.66 2.17
CA SER A 44 -11.07 14.64 2.56
C SER A 44 -11.01 13.52 1.52
N ILE A 45 -12.15 13.09 0.98
CA ILE A 45 -12.21 12.08 -0.08
C ILE A 45 -11.51 12.57 -1.35
N GLU A 46 -11.77 13.80 -1.78
CA GLU A 46 -11.11 14.39 -2.94
C GLU A 46 -9.59 14.51 -2.74
N ARG A 47 -9.15 14.97 -1.57
CA ARG A 47 -7.72 15.03 -1.21
C ARG A 47 -7.07 13.65 -1.20
N PHE A 48 -7.77 12.64 -0.69
CA PHE A 48 -7.28 11.27 -0.69
C PHE A 48 -7.04 10.78 -2.12
N LEU A 49 -8.01 11.00 -3.02
CA LEU A 49 -7.91 10.59 -4.42
C LEU A 49 -6.80 11.33 -5.19
N ASP A 50 -6.53 12.59 -4.82
CA ASP A 50 -5.43 13.37 -5.39
C ASP A 50 -4.07 12.85 -4.90
N GLU A 51 -3.86 12.75 -3.58
CA GLU A 51 -2.60 12.25 -2.99
C GLU A 51 -2.29 10.80 -3.44
N LEU A 52 -3.32 9.96 -3.62
CA LEU A 52 -3.16 8.60 -4.15
C LEU A 52 -2.55 8.57 -5.56
N LYS A 53 -2.81 9.60 -6.38
CA LYS A 53 -2.31 9.70 -7.76
C LYS A 53 -0.97 10.43 -7.84
N THR A 54 -0.79 11.49 -7.04
CA THR A 54 0.39 12.34 -7.11
C THR A 54 1.56 11.80 -6.32
N SER A 55 1.33 10.94 -5.33
CA SER A 55 2.36 10.46 -4.42
C SER A 55 2.20 8.99 -4.05
N PRO A 56 2.06 8.06 -5.02
CA PRO A 56 2.03 6.63 -4.72
C PRO A 56 3.39 6.15 -4.17
N PRO A 57 3.44 4.99 -3.49
CA PRO A 57 4.71 4.37 -3.09
C PRO A 57 5.66 4.21 -4.29
N PRO A 58 7.00 4.31 -4.12
CA PRO A 58 7.94 4.36 -5.24
C PRO A 58 7.87 3.17 -6.21
N LEU A 59 7.53 1.99 -5.70
CA LEU A 59 7.39 0.77 -6.50
C LEU A 59 5.95 0.55 -7.03
N ALA A 60 5.00 1.39 -6.62
CA ALA A 60 3.61 1.22 -7.00
C ALA A 60 3.33 1.83 -8.38
N VAL A 61 2.84 0.99 -9.30
CA VAL A 61 2.41 1.43 -10.63
C VAL A 61 0.91 1.20 -10.75
N ILE A 62 0.13 2.27 -10.65
CA ILE A 62 -1.33 2.24 -10.78
C ILE A 62 -1.68 2.26 -12.27
N LYS A 63 -2.27 1.18 -12.80
CA LYS A 63 -2.71 1.11 -14.20
C LYS A 63 -4.16 1.55 -14.38
N LYS A 64 -5.03 1.20 -13.43
CA LYS A 64 -6.46 1.49 -13.51
C LYS A 64 -7.05 1.76 -12.13
N VAL A 65 -7.79 2.86 -12.04
CA VAL A 65 -8.61 3.22 -10.86
C VAL A 65 -10.06 3.23 -11.31
N GLU A 66 -10.89 2.45 -10.65
CA GLU A 66 -12.35 2.50 -10.77
C GLU A 66 -12.90 3.07 -9.46
N LYS A 67 -13.90 3.93 -9.56
CA LYS A 67 -14.54 4.59 -8.43
C LYS A 67 -16.04 4.36 -8.50
N GLU A 68 -16.65 4.11 -7.35
CA GLU A 68 -18.09 3.95 -7.18
C GLU A 68 -18.49 4.71 -5.92
N GLU A 69 -19.60 5.46 -5.98
CA GLU A 69 -20.15 6.15 -4.81
C GLU A 69 -21.09 5.19 -4.08
N LEU A 70 -20.85 5.02 -2.78
CA LEU A 70 -21.63 4.15 -1.91
C LEU A 70 -22.31 4.98 -0.82
N SER A 71 -23.39 4.45 -0.25
CA SER A 71 -24.03 5.06 0.91
C SER A 71 -23.13 4.87 2.15
N PRO A 72 -22.97 5.89 2.99
CA PRO A 72 -22.15 5.78 4.20
C PRO A 72 -22.71 4.70 5.14
N GLU A 73 -21.82 3.88 5.70
CA GLU A 73 -22.17 2.81 6.64
C GLU A 73 -21.98 3.26 8.11
N GLY A 74 -21.45 4.47 8.34
CA GLY A 74 -21.18 5.00 9.67
C GLY A 74 -19.90 4.43 10.28
N LYS A 75 -18.89 4.10 9.47
CA LYS A 75 -17.62 3.58 9.96
C LYS A 75 -16.87 4.67 10.73
N GLU A 76 -16.27 4.29 11.86
CA GLU A 76 -15.52 5.23 12.71
C GLU A 76 -13.99 5.08 12.60
N SER A 77 -13.52 3.97 12.03
CA SER A 77 -12.11 3.63 11.90
C SER A 77 -11.76 3.19 10.48
N PHE A 78 -10.47 3.30 10.16
CA PHE A 78 -9.90 2.74 8.93
C PHE A 78 -9.10 1.48 9.26
N GLU A 79 -9.33 0.39 8.51
CA GLU A 79 -8.71 -0.91 8.81
C GLU A 79 -7.99 -1.51 7.60
N ILE A 80 -6.87 -2.20 7.85
CA ILE A 80 -6.23 -3.07 6.85
C ILE A 80 -6.86 -4.46 7.00
N ARG A 81 -7.74 -4.84 6.07
CA ARG A 81 -8.40 -6.15 6.09
C ARG A 81 -7.52 -7.24 5.46
N SER A 82 -7.75 -8.48 5.90
CA SER A 82 -7.09 -9.67 5.35
C SER A 82 -7.37 -9.80 3.86
N SER A 83 -6.34 -10.21 3.11
CA SER A 83 -6.47 -10.45 1.68
C SER A 83 -7.49 -11.55 1.41
N ARG A 84 -8.33 -11.37 0.38
CA ARG A 84 -9.27 -12.41 -0.06
C ARG A 84 -8.62 -13.22 -1.20
N PRO A 85 -8.30 -14.51 -1.00
CA PRO A 85 -7.89 -15.37 -2.10
C PRO A 85 -9.11 -15.66 -2.97
N LEU A 86 -9.14 -15.08 -4.17
CA LEU A 86 -9.98 -15.58 -5.26
C LEU A 86 -9.14 -16.55 -6.07
N ASP A 87 -9.75 -17.64 -6.54
CA ASP A 87 -9.12 -18.81 -7.17
C ASP A 87 -8.35 -18.52 -8.48
N ASP A 88 -8.37 -17.27 -8.96
CA ASP A 88 -7.80 -16.86 -10.23
C ASP A 88 -6.50 -16.05 -10.02
N ARG A 89 -5.37 -16.68 -10.33
CA ARG A 89 -4.01 -16.16 -10.13
C ARG A 89 -3.63 -15.20 -11.26
N SER A 90 -3.74 -13.89 -11.06
CA SER A 90 -3.18 -12.89 -11.98
C SER A 90 -2.59 -11.65 -11.30
N VAL A 91 -2.02 -11.81 -10.10
CA VAL A 91 -1.27 -10.72 -9.48
C VAL A 91 0.06 -10.52 -10.20
N LEU A 92 0.30 -9.31 -10.70
CA LEU A 92 1.61 -8.88 -11.18
C LEU A 92 2.57 -8.78 -9.99
N ILE A 93 3.47 -9.75 -9.86
CA ILE A 93 4.54 -9.73 -8.85
C ILE A 93 5.57 -8.68 -9.27
N SER A 94 5.91 -7.76 -8.36
CA SER A 94 6.98 -6.78 -8.58
C SER A 94 8.31 -7.50 -8.82
N PRO A 95 9.19 -7.02 -9.73
CA PRO A 95 10.52 -7.57 -9.87
C PRO A 95 11.34 -7.43 -8.57
N ASP A 96 12.37 -8.25 -8.45
CA ASP A 96 13.37 -8.12 -7.40
C ASP A 96 14.07 -6.76 -7.52
N THR A 97 14.20 -6.04 -6.41
CA THR A 97 14.76 -4.68 -6.39
C THR A 97 15.97 -4.64 -5.44
N ALA A 98 17.05 -3.95 -5.85
CA ALA A 98 18.22 -3.75 -5.01
C ALA A 98 17.87 -3.03 -3.70
N THR A 99 18.69 -3.21 -2.66
CA THR A 99 18.52 -2.58 -1.35
C THR A 99 18.43 -1.06 -1.47
N CYS A 100 17.40 -0.45 -0.88
CA CYS A 100 17.21 1.01 -0.90
C CYS A 100 18.16 1.72 0.09
N SER A 101 18.27 3.05 -0.03
CA SER A 101 19.06 3.91 0.86
C SER A 101 18.73 3.70 2.33
N ASP A 102 17.46 3.65 2.67
CA ASP A 102 17.00 3.55 4.06
C ASP A 102 17.47 2.23 4.68
N CYS A 103 17.38 1.13 3.93
CA CYS A 103 17.90 -0.16 4.39
C CYS A 103 19.44 -0.19 4.41
N LEU A 104 20.13 0.56 3.55
CA LEU A 104 21.59 0.65 3.62
C LEU A 104 22.04 1.44 4.86
N GLU A 105 21.31 2.48 5.25
CA GLU A 105 21.57 3.22 6.49
C GLU A 105 21.38 2.32 7.72
N GLU A 106 20.24 1.62 7.82
CA GLU A 106 19.99 0.64 8.90
C GLU A 106 21.02 -0.49 8.94
N LEU A 107 21.48 -0.97 7.77
CA LEU A 107 22.48 -2.05 7.68
C LEU A 107 23.83 -1.63 8.27
N MET A 108 24.18 -0.34 8.13
CA MET A 108 25.48 0.22 8.48
C MET A 108 25.51 0.87 9.87
N ASP A 109 24.36 1.08 10.52
CA ASP A 109 24.26 1.69 11.85
C ASP A 109 24.44 0.66 12.99
N PRO A 110 25.51 0.73 13.81
CA PRO A 110 25.72 -0.18 14.94
C PRO A 110 24.66 -0.10 16.05
N ALA A 111 23.88 0.99 16.11
CA ALA A 111 22.79 1.16 17.06
C ALA A 111 21.47 0.55 16.56
N ASP A 112 21.33 0.28 15.26
CA ASP A 112 20.16 -0.35 14.71
C ASP A 112 20.16 -1.86 15.00
N ARG A 113 18.99 -2.40 15.35
CA ARG A 113 18.80 -3.83 15.58
C ARG A 113 19.14 -4.69 14.35
N ARG A 114 19.16 -4.10 13.16
CA ARG A 114 19.46 -4.74 11.87
C ARG A 114 20.89 -4.48 11.40
N TYR A 115 21.77 -3.98 12.26
CA TYR A 115 23.20 -3.82 11.96
C TYR A 115 23.81 -5.12 11.41
N ASN A 116 24.44 -5.04 10.23
CA ASN A 116 25.01 -6.18 9.50
C ASN A 116 24.05 -7.36 9.24
N TYR A 117 22.73 -7.14 9.23
CA TYR A 117 21.76 -8.20 8.94
C TYR A 117 21.70 -8.52 7.43
N PRO A 118 22.16 -9.70 6.96
CA PRO A 118 22.36 -9.97 5.53
C PRO A 118 21.07 -10.05 4.69
N PHE A 119 19.91 -10.20 5.34
CA PHE A 119 18.61 -10.30 4.67
C PHE A 119 17.76 -9.03 4.87
N ILE A 120 18.40 -7.88 5.10
CA ILE A 120 17.67 -6.63 5.27
C ILE A 120 16.90 -6.28 3.99
N ASN A 121 15.60 -6.04 4.16
CA ASN A 121 14.73 -5.52 3.12
C ASN A 121 13.57 -4.75 3.77
N CYS A 122 12.90 -3.94 2.96
CA CYS A 122 11.66 -3.28 3.35
C CYS A 122 10.61 -3.47 2.25
N THR A 123 9.46 -2.81 2.39
CA THR A 123 8.42 -2.84 1.35
C THR A 123 8.87 -2.26 0.02
N ASN A 124 9.95 -1.48 0.00
CA ASN A 124 10.47 -0.77 -1.17
C ASN A 124 11.71 -1.43 -1.81
N CYS A 125 12.20 -2.55 -1.29
CA CYS A 125 13.39 -3.23 -1.83
C CYS A 125 13.42 -4.73 -1.50
N GLY A 126 14.40 -5.44 -2.05
CA GLY A 126 14.65 -6.86 -1.78
C GLY A 126 13.96 -7.81 -2.77
N PRO A 127 14.14 -9.13 -2.58
CA PRO A 127 13.54 -10.16 -3.41
C PRO A 127 12.00 -10.19 -3.29
N ARG A 128 11.32 -10.55 -4.38
CA ARG A 128 9.86 -10.61 -4.52
C ARG A 128 9.38 -11.79 -5.36
N TYR A 129 10.07 -12.13 -6.45
CA TYR A 129 9.65 -13.20 -7.37
C TYR A 129 10.33 -14.55 -7.09
N THR A 130 11.44 -14.54 -6.34
CA THR A 130 12.26 -15.72 -6.02
C THR A 130 11.61 -16.68 -5.05
#